data_AF-A0AA91TKF5-F1
#
_entry.id   AF-A0AA91TKF5-F1
#
_cell.length_a   1.000
_cell.length_b   1.000
_cell.length_c   1.000
_cell.angle_alpha   90.00
_cell.angle_beta   90.00
_cell.angle_gamma   90.00
#
_symmetry.space_group_name_H-M   'P 1'
#
loop_
_entity.id
_entity.type
_entity.pdbx_description
1 polymer ?
#
loop_
_entity_poly.entity_id
_entity_poly.type
_entity_poly.pdbx_seq_one_letter_code
_entity_poly.pdbx_strand_id
1 'polypeptide(L)'
;MKEPIKISASDRILFVNIKRSFHCTDRHSEYYRPSTYEATRKYWRISKHRLSKISLVVGHVDGIVKEVIVPEKWHLSTDPRYPNRYECIGKELDDSPYLNKDASQLITIGQNPVAYYNCD
;
A
#
# COMPACT_ATOMS: atom_id res chain seq x y z
N MET A 1 12.40 13.75 -13.19
CA MET A 1 12.66 12.60 -12.30
C MET A 1 12.31 13.01 -10.88
N LYS A 2 11.53 12.20 -10.14
CA LYS A 2 11.19 12.51 -8.74
C LYS A 2 12.36 12.13 -7.83
N GLU A 3 12.43 12.71 -6.65
CA GLU A 3 13.49 12.39 -5.69
C GLU A 3 13.32 10.95 -5.18
N PRO A 4 14.39 10.13 -5.15
CA PRO A 4 14.34 8.77 -4.59
C PRO A 4 13.93 8.77 -3.11
N ILE A 5 13.15 7.78 -2.70
CA ILE A 5 12.83 7.55 -1.29
C ILE A 5 14.09 7.14 -0.52
N LYS A 6 14.28 7.75 0.65
CA LYS A 6 15.35 7.41 1.61
C LYS A 6 14.71 6.77 2.82
N ILE A 7 14.71 5.44 2.87
CA ILE A 7 14.04 4.68 3.94
C ILE A 7 14.94 4.57 5.17
N SER A 8 14.36 4.70 6.36
CA SER A 8 15.01 4.36 7.62
C SER A 8 15.24 2.86 7.76
N ALA A 9 16.40 2.44 8.28
CA ALA A 9 16.69 1.03 8.53
C ALA A 9 15.68 0.33 9.46
N SER A 10 14.95 1.09 10.30
CA SER A 10 13.91 0.59 11.19
C SER A 10 12.60 0.26 10.50
N ASP A 11 12.36 0.78 9.30
CA ASP A 11 11.05 0.75 8.67
C ASP A 11 10.81 -0.57 7.95
N ARG A 12 9.63 -1.13 8.20
CA ARG A 12 9.19 -2.41 7.68
C ARG A 12 7.95 -2.14 6.84
N ILE A 13 8.16 -1.97 5.54
CA ILE A 13 7.18 -1.36 4.65
C ILE A 13 6.52 -2.40 3.78
N LEU A 14 5.18 -2.33 3.70
CA LEU A 14 4.39 -2.96 2.64
C LEU A 14 4.11 -1.93 1.56
N PHE A 15 4.74 -2.06 0.40
CA PHE A 15 4.39 -1.30 -0.80
C PHE A 15 3.21 -1.94 -1.51
N VAL A 16 2.24 -1.14 -1.91
CA VAL A 16 1.06 -1.58 -2.64
C VAL A 16 0.81 -0.73 -3.88
N ASN A 17 0.65 -1.39 -5.02
CA ASN A 17 0.41 -0.73 -6.29
C ASN A 17 -1.07 -0.39 -6.42
N ILE A 18 -1.39 0.88 -6.24
CA ILE A 18 -2.77 1.39 -6.28
C ILE A 18 -3.15 1.95 -7.65
N LYS A 19 -2.28 1.87 -8.68
CA LYS A 19 -2.47 2.51 -9.99
C LYS A 19 -3.88 2.31 -10.57
N ARG A 20 -4.39 1.08 -10.56
CA ARG A 20 -5.71 0.78 -11.12
C ARG A 20 -6.83 1.46 -10.34
N SER A 21 -6.76 1.44 -9.01
CA SER A 21 -7.76 2.09 -8.16
C SER A 21 -7.66 3.61 -8.18
N PHE A 22 -6.44 4.14 -8.22
CA PHE A 22 -6.16 5.57 -8.25
C PHE A 22 -6.72 6.26 -9.51
N HIS A 23 -6.64 5.60 -10.67
CA HIS A 23 -7.18 6.14 -11.93
C HIS A 23 -8.63 5.72 -12.21
N CYS A 24 -9.27 4.96 -11.33
CA CYS A 24 -10.62 4.46 -11.55
C CYS A 24 -11.69 5.47 -11.11
N THR A 25 -12.40 6.06 -12.08
CA THR A 25 -13.50 7.00 -11.83
C THR A 25 -14.88 6.35 -11.89
N ASP A 26 -15.01 5.21 -12.56
CA ASP A 26 -16.27 4.46 -12.65
C ASP A 26 -16.61 3.80 -11.30
N ARG A 27 -17.69 4.25 -10.67
CA ARG A 27 -18.17 3.75 -9.37
C ARG A 27 -18.63 2.29 -9.39
N HIS A 28 -18.90 1.74 -10.58
CA HIS A 28 -19.35 0.36 -10.75
C HIS A 28 -18.19 -0.62 -10.95
N SER A 29 -16.97 -0.12 -11.17
CA SER A 29 -15.77 -0.94 -11.36
C SER A 29 -15.29 -1.57 -10.05
N GLU A 30 -14.76 -2.80 -10.14
CA GLU A 30 -14.10 -3.47 -9.00
C GLU A 30 -12.85 -2.70 -8.49
N TYR A 31 -12.26 -1.84 -9.32
CA TYR A 31 -11.10 -1.03 -8.93
C TYR A 31 -11.49 0.24 -8.20
N TYR A 32 -12.77 0.65 -8.22
CA TYR A 32 -13.20 1.91 -7.64
C TYR A 32 -12.95 1.96 -6.12
N ARG A 33 -12.25 3.00 -5.69
CA ARG A 33 -12.04 3.32 -4.27
C ARG A 33 -12.32 4.81 -4.10
N PRO A 34 -13.01 5.22 -3.02
CA PRO A 34 -13.40 6.62 -2.85
C PRO A 34 -12.22 7.56 -2.50
N SER A 35 -11.07 7.01 -2.09
CA SER A 35 -9.86 7.79 -1.77
C SER A 35 -8.57 6.98 -1.97
N THR A 36 -7.43 7.67 -1.95
CA THR A 36 -6.09 7.07 -1.97
C THR A 36 -5.85 6.19 -0.74
N TYR A 37 -6.32 6.63 0.43
CA TYR A 37 -6.34 5.83 1.65
C TYR A 37 -7.10 4.52 1.49
N GLU A 38 -8.33 4.58 0.97
CA GLU A 38 -9.14 3.39 0.72
C GLU A 38 -8.53 2.48 -0.35
N ALA A 39 -7.83 3.03 -1.33
CA ALA A 39 -7.04 2.25 -2.27
C ALA A 39 -5.84 1.56 -1.60
N THR A 40 -5.19 2.22 -0.66
CA THR A 40 -3.94 1.76 -0.02
C THR A 40 -4.18 0.77 1.10
N ARG A 41 -5.27 0.89 1.85
CA ARG A 41 -5.54 0.01 3.00
C ARG A 41 -6.16 -1.34 2.65
N LYS A 42 -6.77 -1.48 1.46
CA LYS A 42 -7.75 -2.55 1.17
C LYS A 42 -7.35 -3.54 0.07
N TYR A 43 -7.77 -4.77 0.36
CA TYR A 43 -7.81 -5.98 -0.45
C TYR A 43 -6.45 -6.48 -0.96
N TRP A 44 -5.47 -6.55 -0.07
CA TRP A 44 -4.16 -7.07 -0.41
C TRP A 44 -4.02 -8.56 -0.10
N ARG A 45 -3.40 -9.31 -1.02
CA ARG A 45 -2.99 -10.70 -0.75
C ARG A 45 -1.61 -10.61 -0.11
N ILE A 46 -1.57 -10.80 1.20
CA ILE A 46 -0.34 -10.61 2.00
C ILE A 46 -0.13 -11.77 2.96
N SER A 47 1.13 -11.97 3.34
CA SER A 47 1.56 -13.06 4.21
C SER A 47 1.15 -12.76 5.65
N LYS A 48 0.36 -13.66 6.25
CA LYS A 48 -0.05 -13.57 7.66
C LYS A 48 1.14 -13.47 8.61
N HIS A 49 2.26 -14.14 8.29
CA HIS A 49 3.49 -14.10 9.09
C HIS A 49 4.13 -12.70 9.11
N ARG A 50 4.00 -11.94 8.02
CA ARG A 50 4.63 -10.61 7.89
C ARG A 50 3.74 -9.48 8.43
N LEU A 51 2.43 -9.70 8.58
CA LEU A 51 1.47 -8.68 9.04
C LEU A 51 1.89 -7.99 10.34
N SER A 52 2.32 -8.76 11.34
CA SER A 52 2.72 -8.23 12.65
C SER A 52 4.03 -7.42 12.60
N LYS A 53 4.79 -7.52 11.50
CA LYS A 53 6.07 -6.83 11.32
C LYS A 53 5.89 -5.49 10.60
N ILE A 54 4.85 -5.33 9.78
CA ILE A 54 4.66 -4.13 8.97
C ILE A 54 4.44 -2.90 9.87
N SER A 55 5.30 -1.89 9.71
CA SER A 55 5.18 -0.59 10.39
C SER A 55 4.53 0.48 9.52
N LEU A 56 4.56 0.32 8.19
CA LEU A 56 3.98 1.26 7.24
C LEU A 56 3.37 0.53 6.04
N VAL A 57 2.22 1.00 5.55
CA VAL A 57 1.65 0.62 4.25
C VAL A 57 1.77 1.82 3.31
N VAL A 58 2.40 1.63 2.16
CA VAL A 58 2.73 2.70 1.23
C VAL A 58 2.04 2.43 -0.11
N GLY A 59 1.08 3.29 -0.45
CA GLY A 59 0.39 3.26 -1.74
C GLY A 59 1.20 4.00 -2.79
N HIS A 60 1.46 3.36 -3.93
CA HIS A 60 2.22 3.98 -5.03
C HIS A 60 1.55 3.80 -6.40
N VAL A 61 1.89 4.73 -7.30
CA VAL A 61 1.53 4.67 -8.72
C VAL A 61 2.81 4.81 -9.52
N ASP A 62 3.16 3.76 -10.29
CA ASP A 62 4.40 3.72 -11.08
C ASP A 62 5.64 4.08 -10.26
N GLY A 63 5.77 3.49 -9.07
CA GLY A 63 6.86 3.76 -8.12
C GLY A 63 6.73 5.06 -7.32
N ILE A 64 5.86 5.99 -7.69
CA ILE A 64 5.69 7.26 -6.98
C ILE A 64 4.71 7.09 -5.82
N VAL A 65 5.19 7.37 -4.61
CA VAL A 65 4.38 7.29 -3.37
C VAL A 65 3.26 8.33 -3.38
N LYS A 66 2.05 7.88 -3.08
CA LYS A 66 0.82 8.70 -3.02
C LYS A 66 0.15 8.68 -1.64
N GLU A 67 0.43 7.67 -0.84
CA GLU A 67 -0.23 7.46 0.45
C GLU A 67 0.71 6.74 1.41
N VAL A 68 0.64 7.07 2.69
CA VAL A 68 1.41 6.42 3.74
C VAL A 68 0.49 6.21 4.94
N ILE A 69 0.31 4.95 5.33
CA ILE A 69 -0.55 4.57 6.45
C ILE A 69 0.30 3.91 7.53
N VAL A 70 0.10 4.31 8.78
CA VAL A 70 0.56 3.58 9.97
C VAL A 70 -0.53 2.57 10.36
N PRO A 71 -0.37 1.26 10.09
CA PRO A 71 -1.40 0.27 10.39
C PRO A 71 -1.46 0.01 11.90
N GLU A 72 -2.67 0.05 12.45
CA GLU A 72 -2.94 -0.25 13.87
C GLU A 72 -3.52 -1.65 14.05
N LYS A 73 -4.31 -2.11 13.08
CA LYS A 73 -4.96 -3.43 13.11
C LYS A 73 -5.08 -4.01 11.70
N TRP A 74 -4.93 -5.32 11.60
CA TRP A 74 -5.18 -6.08 10.38
C TRP A 74 -6.37 -7.02 10.58
N HIS A 75 -7.17 -7.17 9.52
CA HIS A 75 -8.22 -8.18 9.48
C HIS A 75 -8.40 -8.72 8.06
N LEU A 76 -9.00 -9.91 7.95
CA LEU A 76 -9.47 -10.39 6.67
C LEU A 76 -10.64 -9.53 6.20
N SER A 77 -10.72 -9.32 4.89
CA SER A 77 -11.83 -8.62 4.27
C SER A 77 -13.13 -9.38 4.50
N THR A 78 -14.17 -8.64 4.84
CA THR A 78 -15.55 -9.15 4.91
C THR A 78 -16.28 -9.01 3.58
N ASP A 79 -15.67 -8.36 2.58
CA ASP A 79 -16.25 -8.22 1.25
C ASP A 79 -16.12 -9.54 0.49
N PRO A 80 -17.24 -10.20 0.11
CA PRO A 80 -17.19 -11.50 -0.56
C PRO A 80 -16.51 -11.46 -1.93
N ARG A 81 -16.33 -10.27 -2.54
CA ARG A 81 -15.59 -10.09 -3.80
C ARG A 81 -14.09 -10.28 -3.63
N TYR A 82 -13.57 -10.12 -2.41
CA TYR A 82 -12.14 -10.15 -2.11
C TYR A 82 -11.81 -11.20 -1.03
N PRO A 83 -12.11 -12.49 -1.24
CA PRO A 83 -11.83 -13.52 -0.27
C PRO A 83 -10.31 -13.68 -0.04
N ASN A 84 -9.94 -14.02 1.20
CA ASN A 84 -8.55 -14.24 1.63
C ASN A 84 -7.63 -13.03 1.41
N ARG A 85 -8.20 -11.83 1.44
CA ARG A 85 -7.47 -10.57 1.32
C ARG A 85 -7.52 -9.84 2.64
N TYR A 86 -6.45 -9.13 2.96
CA TYR A 86 -6.36 -8.36 4.20
C TYR A 86 -6.64 -6.88 3.95
N GLU A 87 -7.14 -6.26 5.01
CA GLU A 87 -7.32 -4.83 5.14
C GLU A 87 -6.61 -4.37 6.41
N CYS A 88 -6.03 -3.18 6.38
CA CYS A 88 -5.60 -2.50 7.60
C CYS A 88 -6.62 -1.45 8.03
N ILE A 89 -6.69 -1.24 9.34
CA ILE A 89 -7.20 -0.03 9.97
C ILE A 89 -5.96 0.71 10.48
N GLY A 90 -5.83 1.98 10.15
CA GLY A 90 -4.66 2.76 10.49
C GLY A 90 -4.89 4.25 10.25
N LYS A 91 -3.87 5.04 10.52
CA LYS A 91 -3.89 6.50 10.33
C LYS A 91 -3.08 6.88 9.10
N GLU A 92 -3.60 7.83 8.32
CA GLU A 92 -2.82 8.53 7.30
C GLU A 92 -1.67 9.29 7.96
N LEU A 93 -0.51 9.28 7.33
CA LEU A 93 0.67 10.03 7.74
C LEU A 93 0.93 11.13 6.69
N ASP A 94 0.09 12.18 6.73
CA ASP A 94 0.04 13.25 5.73
C ASP A 94 1.33 14.06 5.61
N ASP A 95 2.14 14.09 6.67
CA ASP A 95 3.44 14.75 6.73
C ASP A 95 4.61 13.79 6.49
N SER A 96 4.34 12.58 6.00
CA SER A 96 5.37 11.56 5.78
C SER A 96 6.46 12.06 4.82
N PRO A 97 7.75 11.89 5.15
CA PRO A 97 8.86 12.23 4.26
C PRO A 97 8.89 11.37 2.98
N TYR A 98 8.08 10.30 2.93
CA TYR A 98 8.01 9.38 1.80
C TYR A 98 7.03 9.82 0.73
N LEU A 99 6.09 10.73 1.05
CA LEU A 99 5.12 11.22 0.08
C LEU A 99 5.79 11.85 -1.14
N ASN A 100 5.28 11.52 -2.32
CA ASN A 100 5.78 11.97 -3.63
C ASN A 100 7.23 11.58 -3.98
N LYS A 101 7.86 10.70 -3.19
CA LYS A 101 9.17 10.13 -3.50
C LYS A 101 9.06 8.96 -4.47
N ASP A 102 10.16 8.66 -5.15
CA ASP A 102 10.30 7.54 -6.07
C ASP A 102 10.83 6.30 -5.31
N ALA A 103 10.01 5.25 -5.24
CA ALA A 103 10.35 3.98 -4.62
C ALA A 103 10.74 2.90 -5.64
N SER A 104 10.89 3.23 -6.92
CA SER A 104 11.15 2.27 -8.00
C SER A 104 12.41 1.43 -7.78
N GLN A 105 13.44 1.97 -7.08
CA GLN A 105 14.64 1.19 -6.74
C GLN A 105 14.41 0.10 -5.68
N LEU A 106 13.26 0.09 -5.00
CA LEU A 106 12.95 -0.83 -3.88
C LEU A 106 11.87 -1.85 -4.20
N ILE A 107 11.17 -1.67 -5.32
CA ILE A 107 10.04 -2.51 -5.71
C ILE A 107 10.22 -3.02 -7.12
N THR A 108 9.89 -4.29 -7.35
CA THR A 108 9.79 -4.81 -8.72
C THR A 108 8.47 -4.35 -9.31
N ILE A 109 8.51 -3.45 -10.29
CA ILE A 109 7.33 -3.04 -11.04
C ILE A 109 6.90 -4.20 -11.94
N GLY A 110 5.80 -4.86 -11.62
CA GLY A 110 5.31 -6.04 -12.34
C GLY A 110 3.87 -6.41 -11.98
N GLN A 111 3.46 -7.65 -12.30
CA GLN A 111 2.08 -8.11 -12.03
C GLN A 111 1.75 -8.26 -10.54
N ASN A 112 2.75 -8.46 -9.67
CA ASN A 112 2.51 -8.56 -8.24
C ASN A 112 2.23 -7.17 -7.65
N PRO A 113 1.02 -6.91 -7.13
CA PRO A 113 0.68 -5.58 -6.65
C PRO A 113 1.24 -5.27 -5.26
N VAL A 114 1.96 -6.21 -4.62
CA VAL A 114 2.55 -6.00 -3.28
C VAL A 114 4.04 -6.31 -3.26
N ALA A 115 4.80 -5.49 -2.54
CA ALA A 115 6.22 -5.72 -2.25
C ALA A 115 6.51 -5.43 -0.78
N TYR A 116 7.45 -6.19 -0.19
CA TYR A 116 7.86 -6.04 1.21
C TYR A 116 9.28 -5.50 1.27
N TYR A 117 9.51 -4.62 2.23
CA TYR A 117 10.84 -4.13 2.57
C TYR A 117 11.07 -4.35 4.07
N ASN A 118 12.16 -5.05 4.42
CA ASN A 118 12.53 -5.39 5.81
C ASN A 118 11.46 -6.11 6.65
N CYS A 119 10.56 -6.87 6.03
CA CYS A 119 9.45 -7.56 6.72
C CYS A 119 9.68 -9.08 6.90
N ASP A 120 10.92 -9.56 6.88
CA ASP A 120 11.25 -10.98 7.00
C ASP A 120 11.22 -11.51 8.43
#